data_AF-A0AAN8G5V0-F1
#
_entry.id   AF-A0AAN8G5V0-F1
#
_cell.length_a   1.000
_cell.length_b   1.000
_cell.length_c   1.000
_cell.angle_alpha   90.00
_cell.angle_beta   90.00
_cell.angle_gamma   90.00
#
_symmetry.space_group_name_H-M   'P 1'
#
loop_
_entity.id
_entity.type
_entity.pdbx_description
1 polymer ?
#
loop_
_entity_poly.entity_id
_entity_poly.type
_entity_poly.pdbx_seq_one_letter_code
_entity_poly.pdbx_strand_id
1 'polypeptide(L)'
;MQRLARIRILEPEDESTLSISERRIRRLLSIGYRLVVAIFVTAHLFDFLFSSVWMHGYIWSLNLPIDLDMSDKSAGAIVYHQLEQVGPIERLVLMTAKVLAIGLVMMCCGFASGKPQTVWKLFRMSICIGLLGGLLRPMQLKQRLFSSLHEGFYCFFITFCIGAILSVRPLERLPDANDAAVQEVTTNEKPFVRLKFFKANPMPYGYQHHAAHGNAKEKMLA
;
A
#
# COMPACT_ATOMS: atom_id res chain seq x y z
N MET A 1 5.10 -24.59 35.66
CA MET A 1 5.87 -24.28 34.44
C MET A 1 5.51 -22.87 34.00
N GLN A 2 6.52 -22.03 33.90
CA GLN A 2 6.43 -20.58 33.73
C GLN A 2 5.67 -20.24 32.44
N ARG A 3 4.52 -19.57 32.57
CA ARG A 3 3.97 -18.74 31.50
C ARG A 3 5.02 -17.65 31.27
N LEU A 4 5.86 -17.86 30.27
CA LEU A 4 6.70 -16.80 29.72
C LEU A 4 5.77 -15.61 29.48
N ALA A 5 6.08 -14.50 30.14
CA ALA A 5 5.45 -13.22 29.94
C ALA A 5 5.53 -12.92 28.44
N ARG A 6 4.46 -13.27 27.72
CA ARG A 6 4.27 -12.91 26.33
C ARG A 6 4.40 -11.40 26.32
N ILE A 7 5.51 -10.93 25.76
CA ILE A 7 5.89 -9.53 25.75
C ILE A 7 4.68 -8.74 25.23
N ARG A 8 4.03 -8.00 26.14
CA ARG A 8 2.83 -7.17 25.92
C ARG A 8 3.13 -5.93 25.04
N ILE A 9 4.10 -6.06 24.15
CA ILE A 9 4.54 -5.04 23.20
C ILE A 9 4.01 -5.40 21.79
N LEU A 10 3.56 -6.65 21.58
CA LEU A 10 3.09 -7.16 20.29
C LEU A 10 1.56 -7.28 20.18
N GLU A 11 0.80 -7.05 21.24
CA GLU A 11 -0.65 -6.87 21.11
C GLU A 11 -0.91 -5.41 20.76
N PRO A 12 -1.56 -5.11 19.62
CA PRO A 12 -1.89 -3.73 19.27
C PRO A 12 -2.79 -3.15 20.37
N GLU A 13 -2.34 -2.08 21.02
CA GLU A 13 -3.10 -1.39 22.09
C GLU A 13 -4.49 -0.99 21.58
N ASP A 14 -5.54 -1.27 22.35
CA ASP A 14 -6.91 -0.89 22.03
C ASP A 14 -7.00 0.63 21.84
N GLU A 15 -7.31 1.08 20.63
CA GLU A 15 -7.38 2.52 20.33
C GLU A 15 -8.35 3.27 21.26
N SER A 16 -9.36 2.59 21.80
CA SER A 16 -10.36 3.15 22.72
C SER A 16 -9.80 3.66 24.04
N THR A 17 -8.62 3.23 24.47
CA THR A 17 -8.00 3.70 25.74
C THR A 17 -7.13 4.95 25.58
N LEU A 18 -6.85 5.37 24.34
CA LEU A 18 -5.94 6.47 24.04
C LEU A 18 -6.68 7.81 23.89
N SER A 19 -6.08 8.87 24.47
CA SER A 19 -6.52 10.26 24.30
C SER A 19 -6.48 10.71 22.84
N ILE A 20 -7.38 11.62 22.45
CA ILE A 20 -7.43 12.20 21.09
C ILE A 20 -6.10 12.87 20.72
N SER A 21 -5.45 13.56 21.67
CA SER A 21 -4.15 14.20 21.44
C SER A 21 -3.05 13.18 21.17
N GLU A 22 -3.04 12.08 21.93
CA GLU A 22 -2.07 11.01 21.77
C GLU A 22 -2.22 10.30 20.43
N ARG A 23 -3.47 10.01 19.99
CA ARG A 23 -3.71 9.44 18.66
C ARG A 23 -3.21 10.36 17.54
N ARG A 24 -3.39 11.68 17.68
CA ARG A 24 -2.87 12.64 16.69
C ARG A 24 -1.34 12.64 16.65
N ILE A 25 -0.68 12.67 17.80
CA ILE A 25 0.78 12.64 17.90
C ILE A 25 1.34 11.34 17.31
N ARG A 26 0.76 10.18 17.65
CA ARG A 26 1.17 8.88 17.10
C ARG A 26 1.02 8.81 15.58
N ARG A 27 -0.08 9.34 15.02
CA ARG A 27 -0.26 9.44 13.56
C ARG A 27 0.80 10.34 12.92
N LEU A 28 1.06 11.52 13.50
CA LEU A 28 2.07 12.45 13.00
C LEU A 28 3.47 11.83 13.04
N LEU A 29 3.84 11.18 14.15
CA LEU A 29 5.12 10.46 14.28
C LEU A 29 5.23 9.31 13.29
N SER A 30 4.16 8.52 13.08
CA SER A 30 4.18 7.45 12.09
C SER A 30 4.34 7.98 10.67
N ILE A 31 3.69 9.10 10.31
CA ILE A 31 3.82 9.71 8.99
C ILE A 31 5.23 10.29 8.83
N GLY A 32 5.71 11.03 9.82
CA GLY A 32 7.05 11.62 9.83
C GLY A 32 8.14 10.55 9.71
N TYR A 33 8.04 9.46 10.45
CA TYR A 33 8.97 8.33 10.36
C TYR A 33 9.00 7.74 8.94
N ARG A 34 7.83 7.44 8.34
CA ARG A 34 7.78 6.90 6.97
C ARG A 34 8.35 7.88 5.95
N LEU A 35 8.12 9.17 6.13
CA LEU A 35 8.67 10.21 5.26
C LEU A 35 10.20 10.25 5.35
N VAL A 36 10.77 10.20 6.57
CA VAL A 36 12.23 10.12 6.77
C VAL A 36 12.81 8.86 6.15
N VAL A 37 12.18 7.69 6.36
CA VAL A 37 12.62 6.42 5.75
C VAL A 37 12.54 6.49 4.23
N ALA A 38 11.48 7.07 3.66
CA ALA A 38 11.34 7.23 2.22
C ALA A 38 12.45 8.13 1.64
N ILE A 39 12.78 9.25 2.30
CA ILE A 39 13.88 10.13 1.89
C ILE A 39 15.22 9.39 1.96
N PHE A 40 15.48 8.70 3.07
CA PHE A 40 16.70 7.92 3.28
C PHE A 40 16.88 6.87 2.18
N VAL A 41 15.85 6.06 1.92
CA VAL A 41 15.87 5.03 0.86
C VAL A 41 16.04 5.68 -0.51
N THR A 42 15.34 6.77 -0.80
CA THR A 42 15.45 7.46 -2.09
C THR A 42 16.86 8.00 -2.35
N ALA A 43 17.51 8.55 -1.32
CA ALA A 43 18.89 9.01 -1.41
C ALA A 43 19.86 7.86 -1.68
N HIS A 44 19.73 6.74 -0.95
CA HIS A 44 20.60 5.57 -1.17
C HIS A 44 20.38 4.91 -2.52
N LEU A 45 19.13 4.84 -2.99
CA LEU A 45 18.81 4.30 -4.30
C LEU A 45 19.36 5.19 -5.42
N PHE A 46 19.35 6.51 -5.25
CA PHE A 46 20.00 7.41 -6.19
C PHE A 46 21.51 7.18 -6.23
N ASP A 47 22.16 7.10 -5.08
CA ASP A 47 23.60 6.86 -4.99
C ASP A 47 23.97 5.51 -5.60
N PHE A 48 23.18 4.48 -5.32
CA PHE A 48 23.39 3.15 -5.89
C PHE A 48 23.18 3.12 -7.41
N LEU A 49 22.11 3.74 -7.92
CA LEU A 49 21.79 3.67 -9.35
C LEU A 49 22.65 4.59 -10.22
N PHE A 50 23.08 5.74 -9.71
CA PHE A 50 23.81 6.72 -10.53
C PHE A 50 25.31 6.80 -10.22
N SER A 51 25.80 6.10 -9.19
CA SER A 51 27.24 6.04 -8.93
C SER A 51 27.96 5.26 -10.03
N SER A 52 28.95 5.90 -10.63
CA SER A 52 29.83 5.29 -11.63
C SER A 52 30.79 4.24 -11.06
N VAL A 53 30.80 4.02 -9.73
CA VAL A 53 31.44 2.85 -9.11
C VAL A 53 30.73 1.55 -9.53
N TRP A 54 29.42 1.62 -9.78
CA TRP A 54 28.64 0.48 -10.25
C TRP A 54 28.53 0.48 -11.77
N MET A 55 28.47 -0.72 -12.37
CA MET A 55 28.50 -0.88 -13.82
C MET A 55 27.36 -0.13 -14.53
N HIS A 56 26.13 -0.19 -14.03
CA HIS A 56 24.98 0.51 -14.62
C HIS A 56 25.12 2.04 -14.53
N GLY A 57 25.62 2.56 -13.40
CA GLY A 57 25.89 3.98 -13.22
C GLY A 57 27.10 4.47 -14.03
N TYR A 58 28.09 3.61 -14.26
CA TYR A 58 29.25 3.90 -15.12
C TYR A 58 28.82 4.05 -16.57
N ILE A 59 28.07 3.08 -17.10
CA ILE A 59 27.55 3.13 -18.48
C ILE A 59 26.57 4.29 -18.66
N TRP A 60 25.77 4.62 -17.63
CA TRP A 60 24.93 5.82 -17.65
C TRP A 60 25.81 7.07 -17.77
N SER A 61 26.85 7.19 -16.93
CA SER A 61 27.77 8.34 -16.91
C SER A 61 28.49 8.58 -18.24
N LEU A 62 28.91 7.51 -18.92
CA LEU A 62 29.55 7.58 -20.25
C LEU A 62 28.60 7.98 -21.37
N ASN A 63 27.29 7.85 -21.15
CA ASN A 63 26.26 8.15 -22.15
C ASN A 63 25.58 9.51 -21.92
N LEU A 64 26.00 10.29 -20.92
CA LEU A 64 25.55 11.67 -20.83
C LEU A 64 26.14 12.50 -21.98
N PRO A 65 25.37 13.44 -22.55
CA PRO A 65 25.90 14.46 -23.43
C PRO A 65 26.69 15.47 -22.58
N ILE A 66 27.91 15.12 -22.19
CA ILE A 66 28.85 16.05 -21.57
C ILE A 66 29.90 16.35 -22.64
N ASP A 67 30.23 17.62 -22.83
CA ASP A 67 31.28 18.11 -23.75
C ASP A 67 32.71 17.62 -23.39
N LEU A 68 32.81 16.68 -22.44
CA LEU A 68 34.04 16.08 -21.97
C LEU A 68 33.95 14.57 -22.20
N ASP A 69 34.82 14.04 -23.05
CA ASP A 69 34.97 12.60 -23.17
C ASP A 69 35.52 12.04 -21.85
N MET A 70 34.65 11.38 -21.10
CA MET A 70 34.98 10.75 -19.81
C MET A 70 35.40 9.28 -19.99
N SER A 71 35.49 8.78 -21.23
CA SER A 71 35.86 7.39 -21.52
C SER A 71 37.26 7.01 -20.99
N ASP A 72 38.19 7.98 -20.99
CA ASP A 72 39.56 7.79 -20.50
C ASP A 72 39.70 8.01 -18.97
N LYS A 73 38.61 8.35 -18.27
CA LYS A 73 38.65 8.61 -16.83
C LYS A 73 38.23 7.40 -16.01
N SER A 74 38.89 7.22 -14.87
CA SER A 74 38.52 6.19 -13.91
C SER A 74 37.12 6.46 -13.34
N ALA A 75 36.41 5.40 -12.96
CA ALA A 75 35.11 5.49 -12.28
C ALA A 75 35.14 6.45 -11.09
N GLY A 76 36.19 6.40 -10.27
CA GLY A 76 36.38 7.30 -9.14
C GLY A 76 36.42 8.77 -9.55
N ALA A 77 37.17 9.12 -10.61
CA ALA A 77 37.26 10.50 -11.10
C ALA A 77 35.90 11.02 -11.62
N ILE A 78 35.09 10.14 -12.23
CA ILE A 78 33.74 10.47 -12.67
C ILE A 78 32.82 10.73 -11.46
N VAL A 79 32.86 9.88 -10.42
CA VAL A 79 32.09 10.10 -9.18
C VAL A 79 32.48 11.42 -8.53
N TYR A 80 33.79 11.71 -8.40
CA TYR A 80 34.25 12.95 -7.78
C TYR A 80 33.72 14.19 -8.52
N HIS A 81 33.79 14.18 -9.85
CA HIS A 81 33.23 15.26 -10.66
C HIS A 81 31.72 15.42 -10.48
N GLN A 82 30.96 14.32 -10.37
CA GLN A 82 29.52 14.36 -10.11
C GLN A 82 29.19 14.93 -8.72
N LEU A 83 29.99 14.59 -7.70
CA LEU A 83 29.84 15.10 -6.34
C LEU A 83 30.22 16.58 -6.22
N GLU A 84 31.13 17.06 -7.06
CA GLU A 84 31.54 18.46 -7.11
C GLU A 84 30.46 19.36 -7.73
N GLN A 85 29.68 18.83 -8.69
CA GLN A 85 28.63 19.60 -9.35
C GLN A 85 27.38 19.84 -8.50
N VAL A 86 27.05 18.95 -7.55
CA VAL A 86 25.84 19.07 -6.73
C VAL A 86 26.17 18.81 -5.27
N GLY A 87 26.01 19.85 -4.44
CA GLY A 87 26.35 19.79 -3.03
C GLY A 87 25.47 18.83 -2.23
N PRO A 88 25.92 18.37 -1.04
CA PRO A 88 25.17 17.42 -0.22
C PRO A 88 23.79 17.96 0.21
N ILE A 89 23.68 19.26 0.49
CA ILE A 89 22.42 19.91 0.85
C ILE A 89 21.44 19.92 -0.32
N GLU A 90 21.90 20.28 -1.52
CA GLU A 90 21.08 20.29 -2.73
C GLU A 90 20.56 18.88 -3.05
N ARG A 91 21.41 17.86 -2.92
CA ARG A 91 21.00 16.46 -3.10
C ARG A 91 19.92 16.07 -2.10
N LEU A 92 20.07 16.43 -0.83
CA LEU A 92 19.05 16.15 0.19
C LEU A 92 17.72 16.85 -0.14
N VAL A 93 17.76 18.11 -0.56
CA VAL A 93 16.57 18.87 -0.98
C VAL A 93 15.91 18.22 -2.19
N LEU A 94 16.68 17.80 -3.20
CA LEU A 94 16.16 17.13 -4.39
C LEU A 94 15.52 15.78 -4.06
N MET A 95 16.11 14.96 -3.17
CA MET A 95 15.50 13.70 -2.75
C MET A 95 14.22 13.93 -1.96
N THR A 96 14.21 14.94 -1.08
CA THR A 96 13.01 15.35 -0.34
C THR A 96 11.90 15.78 -1.28
N ALA A 97 12.20 16.63 -2.27
CA ALA A 97 11.24 17.08 -3.28
C ALA A 97 10.65 15.92 -4.09
N LYS A 98 11.47 14.93 -4.49
CA LYS A 98 10.99 13.71 -5.19
C LYS A 98 10.01 12.90 -4.34
N VAL A 99 10.32 12.68 -3.06
CA VAL A 99 9.43 11.96 -2.14
C VAL A 99 8.11 12.69 -1.98
N LEU A 100 8.13 14.02 -1.82
CA LEU A 100 6.93 14.83 -1.73
C LEU A 100 6.09 14.80 -3.01
N ALA A 101 6.73 14.90 -4.19
CA ALA A 101 6.04 14.84 -5.47
C ALA A 101 5.34 13.48 -5.69
N ILE A 102 6.03 12.37 -5.41
CA ILE A 102 5.45 11.03 -5.51
C ILE A 102 4.35 10.85 -4.45
N GLY A 103 4.57 11.34 -3.23
CA GLY A 103 3.55 11.36 -2.18
C GLY A 103 2.28 12.08 -2.63
N LEU A 104 2.40 13.23 -3.28
CA LEU A 104 1.26 13.98 -3.83
C LEU A 104 0.53 13.17 -4.91
N VAL A 105 1.26 12.57 -5.85
CA VAL A 105 0.66 11.71 -6.89
C VAL A 105 -0.11 10.54 -6.26
N MET A 106 0.44 9.94 -5.21
CA MET A 106 -0.22 8.88 -4.46
C MET A 106 -1.49 9.36 -3.74
N MET A 107 -1.45 10.57 -3.14
CA MET A 107 -2.64 11.19 -2.54
C MET A 107 -3.74 11.37 -3.60
N CYS A 108 -3.40 11.91 -4.77
CA CYS A 108 -4.34 12.07 -5.89
C CYS A 108 -4.89 10.72 -6.39
N CYS A 109 -4.09 9.66 -6.35
CA CYS A 109 -4.48 8.30 -6.74
C CYS A 109 -5.31 7.55 -5.68
N GLY A 110 -5.61 8.19 -4.54
CA GLY A 110 -6.49 7.65 -3.49
C GLY A 110 -5.78 6.78 -2.46
N PHE A 111 -4.44 6.75 -2.42
CA PHE A 111 -3.70 6.04 -1.36
C PHE A 111 -3.84 6.71 0.01
N ALA A 112 -4.26 7.98 0.05
CA ALA A 112 -4.58 8.70 1.29
C ALA A 112 -6.04 8.54 1.75
N SER A 113 -6.92 7.95 0.92
CA SER A 113 -8.37 7.89 1.18
C SER A 113 -8.79 6.90 2.27
N GLY A 114 -7.84 6.25 2.95
CA GLY A 114 -8.12 5.30 4.04
C GLY A 114 -8.68 3.95 3.61
N LYS A 115 -8.95 3.74 2.31
CA LYS A 115 -9.36 2.45 1.76
C LYS A 115 -8.13 1.59 1.44
N PRO A 116 -8.16 0.27 1.74
CA PRO A 116 -7.08 -0.62 1.37
C PRO A 116 -6.86 -0.57 -0.16
N GLN A 117 -5.63 -0.30 -0.57
CA GLN A 117 -5.22 -0.30 -1.97
C GLN A 117 -4.37 -1.54 -2.25
N THR A 118 -4.47 -2.08 -3.46
CA THR A 118 -3.71 -3.25 -3.86
C THR A 118 -2.29 -2.86 -4.29
N VAL A 119 -1.32 -3.73 -3.98
CA VAL A 119 0.07 -3.59 -4.47
C VAL A 119 0.11 -3.55 -6.00
N TRP A 120 -0.80 -4.27 -6.67
CA TRP A 120 -0.92 -4.27 -8.12
C TRP A 120 -1.21 -2.88 -8.71
N LYS A 121 -2.05 -2.08 -8.03
CA LYS A 121 -2.33 -0.71 -8.45
C LYS A 121 -1.09 0.17 -8.33
N LEU A 122 -0.33 0.03 -7.23
CA LEU A 122 0.94 0.75 -7.04
C LEU A 122 1.96 0.38 -8.12
N PHE A 123 2.09 -0.92 -8.43
CA PHE A 123 2.98 -1.42 -9.46
C PHE A 123 2.64 -0.85 -10.85
N ARG A 124 1.36 -0.91 -11.25
CA ARG A 124 0.89 -0.33 -12.53
C ARG A 124 1.16 1.17 -12.63
N MET A 125 0.87 1.92 -11.57
CA MET A 125 1.17 3.36 -11.52
C MET A 125 2.65 3.65 -11.68
N SER A 126 3.49 2.86 -11.01
CA SER A 126 4.94 2.98 -11.11
C SER A 126 5.44 2.72 -12.53
N ILE A 127 4.88 1.71 -13.23
CA ILE A 127 5.20 1.44 -14.64
C ILE A 127 4.85 2.65 -15.51
N CYS A 128 3.65 3.21 -15.36
CA CYS A 128 3.23 4.37 -16.14
C CYS A 128 4.16 5.56 -15.92
N ILE A 129 4.55 5.83 -14.67
CA ILE A 129 5.47 6.93 -14.33
C ILE A 129 6.88 6.67 -14.87
N GLY A 130 7.37 5.44 -14.79
CA GLY A 130 8.67 5.05 -15.34
C GLY A 130 8.74 5.18 -16.85
N LEU A 131 7.71 4.71 -17.57
CA LEU A 131 7.60 4.85 -19.02
C LEU A 131 7.51 6.32 -19.43
N LEU A 132 6.68 7.10 -18.75
CA LEU A 132 6.56 8.53 -19.02
C LEU A 132 7.89 9.26 -18.77
N GLY A 133 8.56 8.97 -17.66
CA GLY A 133 9.88 9.53 -17.33
C GLY A 133 10.94 9.15 -18.36
N GLY A 134 10.96 7.88 -18.77
CA GLY A 134 11.88 7.37 -19.78
C GLY A 134 11.64 7.97 -21.17
N LEU A 135 10.40 8.33 -21.53
CA LEU A 135 10.07 8.95 -22.83
C LEU A 135 10.27 10.47 -22.83
N LEU A 136 9.93 11.18 -21.73
CA LEU A 136 10.04 12.64 -21.66
C LEU A 136 11.50 13.12 -21.63
N ARG A 137 12.38 12.39 -20.95
CA ARG A 137 13.80 12.77 -20.81
C ARG A 137 14.58 12.84 -22.13
N PRO A 138 14.55 11.82 -23.01
CA PRO A 138 15.23 11.91 -24.31
C PRO A 138 14.62 12.98 -25.22
N MET A 139 13.33 13.31 -25.08
CA MET A 139 12.71 14.44 -25.79
C MET A 139 13.28 15.79 -25.31
N GLN A 140 13.63 15.92 -24.03
CA GLN A 140 14.18 17.14 -23.45
C GLN A 140 15.68 17.31 -23.68
N LEU A 141 16.45 16.23 -23.60
CA LEU A 141 17.92 16.27 -23.51
C LEU A 141 18.66 15.65 -24.70
N LYS A 142 17.96 15.25 -25.79
CA LYS A 142 18.54 14.51 -26.93
C LYS A 142 19.48 13.37 -26.47
N GLN A 143 19.05 12.64 -25.46
CA GLN A 143 19.88 11.69 -24.73
C GLN A 143 19.86 10.30 -25.41
N ARG A 144 20.93 9.53 -25.26
CA ARG A 144 21.00 8.15 -25.79
C ARG A 144 19.98 7.24 -25.11
N LEU A 145 19.45 6.27 -25.86
CA LEU A 145 18.40 5.35 -25.42
C LEU A 145 18.74 4.63 -24.10
N PHE A 146 19.99 4.17 -23.94
CA PHE A 146 20.41 3.48 -22.71
C PHE A 146 20.24 4.36 -21.46
N SER A 147 20.64 5.63 -21.56
CA SER A 147 20.58 6.57 -20.45
C SER A 147 19.12 6.94 -20.10
N SER A 148 18.28 7.09 -21.12
CA SER A 148 16.83 7.30 -20.97
C SER A 148 16.13 6.08 -20.34
N LEU A 149 16.48 4.86 -20.75
CA LEU A 149 15.92 3.63 -20.16
C LEU A 149 16.32 3.51 -18.69
N HIS A 150 17.59 3.77 -18.37
CA HIS A 150 18.09 3.74 -17.00
C HIS A 150 17.36 4.75 -16.10
N GLU A 151 17.14 5.98 -16.58
CA GLU A 151 16.36 6.99 -15.85
C GLU A 151 14.88 6.61 -15.74
N GLY A 152 14.29 6.03 -16.77
CA GLY A 152 12.92 5.51 -16.74
C GLY A 152 12.74 4.39 -15.72
N PHE A 153 13.69 3.45 -15.66
CA PHE A 153 13.74 2.40 -14.65
C PHE A 153 13.88 2.99 -13.24
N TYR A 154 14.77 3.97 -13.05
CA TYR A 154 14.89 4.67 -11.77
C TYR A 154 13.56 5.31 -11.34
N CYS A 155 12.88 6.03 -12.23
CA CYS A 155 11.58 6.65 -11.96
C CYS A 155 10.52 5.61 -11.58
N PHE A 156 10.46 4.48 -12.28
CA PHE A 156 9.61 3.35 -11.90
C PHE A 156 9.95 2.86 -10.48
N PHE A 157 11.22 2.57 -10.23
CA PHE A 157 11.67 1.89 -9.04
C PHE A 157 11.49 2.75 -7.78
N ILE A 158 11.85 4.03 -7.83
CA ILE A 158 11.66 4.93 -6.68
C ILE A 158 10.17 5.17 -6.40
N THR A 159 9.33 5.26 -7.42
CA THR A 159 7.88 5.45 -7.24
C THR A 159 7.28 4.27 -6.52
N PHE A 160 7.69 3.06 -6.90
CA PHE A 160 7.26 1.84 -6.23
C PHE A 160 7.76 1.77 -4.78
N CYS A 161 9.06 2.00 -4.54
CA CYS A 161 9.65 1.93 -3.19
C CYS A 161 9.07 2.99 -2.25
N ILE A 162 9.00 4.25 -2.68
CA ILE A 162 8.39 5.33 -1.89
C ILE A 162 6.93 4.98 -1.60
N GLY A 163 6.20 4.49 -2.61
CA GLY A 163 4.81 4.15 -2.41
C GLY A 163 4.60 2.97 -1.48
N ALA A 164 5.48 1.96 -1.52
CA ALA A 164 5.46 0.87 -0.56
C ALA A 164 5.71 1.39 0.86
N ILE A 165 6.75 2.20 1.07
CA ILE A 165 7.11 2.75 2.39
C ILE A 165 5.99 3.61 2.96
N LEU A 166 5.37 4.46 2.16
CA LEU A 166 4.29 5.34 2.61
C LEU A 166 2.99 4.57 2.88
N SER A 167 2.71 3.52 2.09
CA SER A 167 1.46 2.75 2.17
C SER A 167 1.46 1.64 3.23
N VAL A 168 2.62 1.10 3.61
CA VAL A 168 2.71 0.06 4.65
C VAL A 168 2.21 0.63 5.98
N ARG A 169 1.12 0.07 6.51
CA ARG A 169 0.55 0.36 7.82
C ARG A 169 0.80 -0.85 8.74
N PRO A 170 1.87 -0.85 9.55
CA PRO A 170 2.27 -2.05 10.31
C PRO A 170 1.29 -2.48 11.40
N LEU A 171 0.31 -1.64 11.76
CA LEU A 171 -0.60 -1.87 12.90
C LEU A 171 -2.09 -1.99 12.50
N GLU A 172 -2.45 -1.97 11.22
CA GLU A 172 -3.84 -2.24 10.85
C GLU A 172 -4.09 -3.75 10.86
N ARG A 173 -4.89 -4.17 11.83
CA ARG A 173 -5.39 -5.54 12.01
C ARG A 173 -5.90 -6.07 10.66
N LEU A 174 -5.34 -7.19 10.20
CA LEU A 174 -5.99 -8.00 9.17
C LEU A 174 -7.37 -8.36 9.73
N PRO A 175 -8.47 -8.18 8.98
CA PRO A 175 -9.79 -8.54 9.48
C PRO A 175 -9.76 -10.00 9.92
N ASP A 176 -10.11 -10.25 11.19
CA ASP A 176 -10.24 -11.61 11.70
C ASP A 176 -11.29 -12.32 10.81
N ALA A 177 -11.07 -13.60 10.48
CA ALA A 177 -11.99 -14.35 9.60
C ALA A 177 -13.45 -14.33 10.10
N ASN A 178 -13.64 -14.09 11.40
CA ASN A 178 -14.95 -13.90 12.03
C ASN A 178 -15.60 -12.54 11.69
N ASP A 179 -14.84 -11.46 11.51
CA ASP A 179 -15.38 -10.15 11.14
C ASP A 179 -15.79 -10.09 9.66
N ALA A 180 -15.08 -10.84 8.80
CA ALA A 180 -15.45 -11.02 7.39
C ALA A 180 -16.75 -11.83 7.24
N ALA A 181 -16.92 -12.89 8.05
CA ALA A 181 -18.14 -13.68 8.09
C ALA A 181 -19.34 -12.88 8.62
N VAL A 182 -19.15 -12.01 9.62
CA VAL A 182 -20.22 -11.15 10.16
C VAL A 182 -20.63 -10.06 9.16
N GLN A 183 -19.71 -9.51 8.37
CA GLN A 183 -20.06 -8.58 7.29
C GLN A 183 -20.81 -9.24 6.12
N GLU A 184 -20.47 -10.48 5.78
CA GLU A 184 -21.15 -11.23 4.71
C GLU A 184 -22.58 -11.65 5.13
N VAL A 185 -22.78 -11.99 6.41
CA VAL A 185 -24.11 -12.30 6.96
C VAL A 185 -25.00 -11.05 7.03
N THR A 186 -24.46 -9.90 7.44
CA THR A 186 -25.23 -8.65 7.52
C THR A 186 -25.55 -8.01 6.17
N THR A 187 -24.79 -8.32 5.11
CA THR A 187 -25.10 -7.86 3.74
C THR A 187 -26.10 -8.77 3.01
N ASN A 188 -26.29 -10.01 3.44
CA ASN A 188 -27.28 -10.93 2.88
C ASN A 188 -28.68 -10.84 3.54
N GLU A 189 -28.78 -10.29 4.74
CA GLU A 189 -30.08 -9.97 5.35
C GLU A 189 -30.65 -8.64 4.80
N LYS A 190 -31.26 -8.71 3.62
CA LYS A 190 -32.25 -7.69 3.21
C LYS A 190 -33.37 -7.65 4.25
N PRO A 191 -33.77 -6.48 4.79
CA PRO A 191 -34.90 -6.41 5.70
C PRO A 191 -36.19 -6.64 4.89
N PHE A 192 -36.73 -7.85 4.95
CA PHE A 192 -38.10 -8.12 4.56
C PHE A 192 -39.02 -7.42 5.58
N VAL A 193 -39.51 -6.24 5.21
CA VAL A 193 -40.47 -5.46 5.98
C VAL A 193 -41.73 -6.30 6.17
N ARG A 194 -41.84 -6.99 7.30
CA ARG A 194 -43.07 -7.67 7.71
C ARG A 194 -44.01 -6.63 8.30
N LEU A 195 -44.85 -6.02 7.45
CA LEU A 195 -45.97 -5.19 7.88
C LEU A 195 -46.83 -5.98 8.88
N LYS A 196 -46.85 -5.55 10.14
CA LYS A 196 -47.86 -5.99 11.12
C LYS A 196 -49.17 -5.29 10.79
N PHE A 197 -50.08 -5.99 10.12
CA PHE A 197 -51.48 -5.61 10.12
C PHE A 197 -52.16 -6.11 11.40
N PHE A 198 -52.69 -5.15 12.16
CA PHE A 198 -53.69 -5.36 13.19
C PHE A 198 -54.99 -5.87 12.54
N LYS A 199 -55.55 -7.00 13.01
CA LYS A 199 -57.02 -7.15 13.14
C LYS A 199 -57.45 -8.32 14.03
N ALA A 200 -58.15 -7.94 15.10
CA ALA A 200 -59.30 -8.55 15.79
C ALA A 200 -59.25 -10.00 16.36
N ASN A 201 -59.49 -10.06 17.67
CA ASN A 201 -60.08 -11.21 18.40
C ASN A 201 -61.40 -11.68 17.76
N PRO A 202 -61.72 -12.97 17.89
CA PRO A 202 -62.77 -13.34 18.84
C PRO A 202 -62.45 -14.59 19.69
N MET A 203 -62.90 -14.54 20.95
CA MET A 203 -63.09 -15.67 21.88
C MET A 203 -64.45 -16.38 21.58
N PRO A 204 -64.92 -17.37 22.36
CA PRO A 204 -64.44 -18.75 22.50
C PRO A 204 -65.60 -19.77 22.37
N TYR A 205 -65.41 -21.00 21.85
CA TYR A 205 -66.31 -22.12 22.16
C TYR A 205 -65.56 -23.44 22.03
N GLY A 206 -65.64 -24.28 23.08
CA GLY A 206 -65.03 -25.60 23.13
C GLY A 206 -65.90 -26.69 22.51
N TYR A 207 -65.30 -27.85 22.27
CA TYR A 207 -65.94 -29.17 22.34
C TYR A 207 -64.87 -30.27 22.43
N GLN A 208 -64.93 -31.09 23.48
CA GLN A 208 -64.22 -32.37 23.61
C GLN A 208 -64.93 -33.45 22.78
N HIS A 209 -64.19 -34.43 22.26
CA HIS A 209 -64.52 -35.89 22.24
C HIS A 209 -63.33 -36.62 21.58
N HIS A 210 -62.53 -37.39 22.30
CA HIS A 210 -62.65 -38.84 22.60
C HIS A 210 -62.57 -39.80 21.40
N ALA A 211 -61.49 -40.60 21.43
CA ALA A 211 -61.40 -42.04 21.14
C ALA A 211 -61.84 -42.61 19.78
N ALA A 212 -60.95 -43.35 19.11
CA ALA A 212 -60.91 -44.82 19.17
C ALA A 212 -60.22 -45.47 17.95
N HIS A 213 -59.46 -46.53 18.23
CA HIS A 213 -59.28 -47.77 17.47
C HIS A 213 -59.14 -47.76 15.93
N GLY A 214 -58.04 -48.36 15.47
CA GLY A 214 -57.93 -48.90 14.11
C GLY A 214 -56.65 -49.72 13.95
N ASN A 215 -56.74 -51.01 14.23
CA ASN A 215 -55.67 -51.99 14.23
C ASN A 215 -55.53 -52.61 12.82
N ALA A 216 -54.32 -53.08 12.52
CA ALA A 216 -53.99 -54.22 11.65
C ALA A 216 -54.02 -54.09 10.11
N LYS A 217 -52.86 -54.52 9.56
CA LYS A 217 -52.64 -55.33 8.35
C LYS A 217 -53.08 -54.76 6.99
N GLU A 218 -52.09 -54.55 6.12
CA GLU A 218 -51.99 -55.41 4.94
C GLU A 218 -50.53 -55.56 4.46
N LYS A 219 -50.21 -56.81 4.15
CA LYS A 219 -48.96 -57.31 3.56
C LYS A 219 -49.21 -57.44 2.05
N MET A 220 -48.09 -57.54 1.32
CA MET A 220 -47.90 -58.30 0.08
C MET A 220 -48.10 -57.58 -1.27
N LEU A 221 -46.95 -57.51 -1.96
CA LEU A 221 -46.68 -57.97 -3.33
C LEU A 221 -47.31 -57.18 -4.48
N ALA A 222 -46.45 -56.37 -5.13
CA ALA A 222 -46.01 -56.65 -6.49
C ALA A 222 -44.54 -56.20 -6.64
#